data_AF-A0A352EYG7-F1
#
_entry.id   AF-A0A352EYG7-F1
#
_cell.length_a   1.000
_cell.length_b   1.000
_cell.length_c   1.000
_cell.angle_alpha   90.00
_cell.angle_beta   90.00
_cell.angle_gamma   90.00
#
_symmetry.space_group_name_H-M   'P 1'
#
loop_
_entity.id
_entity.type
_entity.pdbx_description
1 polymer ?
#
loop_
_entity_poly.entity_id
_entity_poly.type
_entity_poly.pdbx_seq_one_letter_code
_entity_poly.pdbx_strand_id
1 'polypeptide(L)'
;NWLVREENLPAGFCSVEEGGITPGDHTLLRFTVSTPNIGTADVNLGDPNAHVAANDGLYEYATCHRHFHFRHYALYELIDPATGYVWRAAKRGFCMIDIEKYQPYPGPSNNDRNYLSCGAPATATEPAIPGNQGISMGWADTYVWQLGGQYFVLDGGDHQPVVPPGTYIIRITVNPPFTAAAGEPCPAKDSNGFCHQLPESNYGNNISEIQIDIPDHPGKQGVGPLKNQPQIVSEPID
;
A
#
# COMPACT_ATOMS: atom_id res chain seq x y z
N ASN A 1 7.34 4.33 -10.04
CA ASN A 1 8.34 3.38 -10.58
C ASN A 1 7.75 1.98 -10.62
N TRP A 2 8.11 1.14 -11.59
CA TRP A 2 7.61 -0.24 -11.69
C TRP A 2 8.64 -1.20 -12.31
N LEU A 3 8.39 -2.50 -12.14
CA LEU A 3 9.22 -3.61 -12.60
C LEU A 3 8.38 -4.86 -12.84
N VAL A 4 8.46 -5.47 -14.01
CA VAL A 4 7.95 -6.83 -14.25
C VAL A 4 9.12 -7.78 -14.33
N ARG A 5 9.19 -8.82 -13.48
CA ARG A 5 10.25 -9.84 -13.55
C ARG A 5 9.86 -11.13 -12.83
N GLU A 6 10.62 -12.19 -13.10
CA GLU A 6 10.57 -13.42 -12.34
C GLU A 6 11.35 -13.30 -11.03
N GLU A 7 10.72 -13.68 -9.92
CA GLU A 7 11.32 -13.72 -8.58
C GLU A 7 10.90 -14.96 -7.82
N ASN A 8 11.78 -15.44 -6.94
CA ASN A 8 11.41 -16.46 -5.98
C ASN A 8 10.72 -15.80 -4.78
N LEU A 9 9.56 -16.34 -4.39
CA LEU A 9 8.82 -16.00 -3.18
C LEU A 9 8.90 -17.20 -2.21
N PRO A 10 9.85 -17.20 -1.25
CA PRO A 10 9.97 -18.23 -0.24
C PRO A 10 8.73 -18.35 0.65
N ALA A 11 8.45 -19.55 1.16
CA ALA A 11 7.28 -19.81 2.00
C ALA A 11 7.25 -18.99 3.30
N GLY A 12 8.41 -18.57 3.82
CA GLY A 12 8.51 -17.75 5.03
C GLY A 12 8.46 -16.25 4.75
N PHE A 13 8.22 -15.83 3.50
CA PHE A 13 7.85 -14.44 3.23
C PHE A 13 6.42 -14.24 3.70
N CYS A 14 6.22 -13.19 4.43
CA CYS A 14 4.95 -12.94 5.04
C CYS A 14 3.92 -12.40 4.06
N SER A 15 4.35 -11.73 2.99
CA SER A 15 3.43 -11.45 1.89
C SER A 15 2.94 -12.72 1.18
N VAL A 16 3.68 -13.82 1.27
CA VAL A 16 3.24 -15.13 0.77
C VAL A 16 2.17 -15.72 1.70
N GLU A 17 2.41 -15.69 3.01
CA GLU A 17 1.46 -16.17 4.02
C GLU A 17 0.15 -15.34 4.03
N GLU A 18 0.26 -14.02 4.15
CA GLU A 18 -0.87 -13.08 4.24
C GLU A 18 -1.57 -12.88 2.88
N GLY A 19 -0.82 -13.05 1.79
CA GLY A 19 -1.36 -12.98 0.43
C GLY A 19 -2.11 -14.24 0.02
N GLY A 20 -1.85 -15.38 0.68
CA GLY A 20 -2.33 -16.69 0.22
C GLY A 20 -1.65 -17.12 -1.08
N ILE A 21 -0.38 -16.78 -1.24
CA ILE A 21 0.40 -17.04 -2.45
C ILE A 21 1.05 -18.41 -2.31
N THR A 22 1.05 -19.19 -3.38
CA THR A 22 1.80 -20.44 -3.44
C THR A 22 3.30 -20.12 -3.35
N PRO A 23 4.11 -20.75 -2.49
CA PRO A 23 5.55 -20.50 -2.49
C PRO A 23 6.24 -20.99 -3.76
N GLY A 24 7.19 -20.23 -4.31
CA GLY A 24 7.91 -20.62 -5.52
C GLY A 24 8.39 -19.46 -6.39
N ASP A 25 8.77 -19.78 -7.63
CA ASP A 25 9.10 -18.76 -8.63
C ASP A 25 7.81 -18.19 -9.23
N HIS A 26 7.69 -16.87 -9.24
CA HIS A 26 6.53 -16.15 -9.76
C HIS A 26 6.93 -15.03 -10.72
N THR A 27 6.03 -14.76 -11.68
CA THR A 27 6.10 -13.52 -12.46
C THR A 27 5.39 -12.42 -11.70
N LEU A 28 6.14 -11.38 -11.30
CA LEU A 28 5.63 -10.30 -10.46
C LEU A 28 5.69 -8.96 -11.20
N LEU A 29 4.69 -8.11 -10.96
CA LEU A 29 4.73 -6.68 -11.24
C LEU A 29 4.91 -5.93 -9.92
N ARG A 30 6.10 -5.42 -9.65
CA ARG A 30 6.43 -4.55 -8.49
C ARG A 30 6.28 -3.08 -8.84
N PHE A 31 5.96 -2.26 -7.84
CA PHE A 31 5.74 -0.83 -8.04
C PHE A 31 5.97 0.00 -6.77
N THR A 32 6.40 1.25 -6.92
CA THR A 32 6.47 2.21 -5.80
C THR A 32 5.22 3.09 -5.81
N VAL A 33 4.63 3.29 -4.63
CA VAL A 33 3.57 4.29 -4.39
C VAL A 33 4.07 5.31 -3.39
N SER A 34 3.78 6.59 -3.65
CA SER A 34 4.06 7.68 -2.72
C SER A 34 2.80 8.51 -2.56
N THR A 35 2.41 8.73 -1.31
CA THR A 35 1.16 9.41 -0.93
C THR A 35 1.51 10.69 -0.16
N PRO A 36 1.64 11.83 -0.85
CA PRO A 36 1.99 13.08 -0.21
C PRO A 36 0.78 13.72 0.49
N ASN A 37 0.97 14.21 1.72
CA ASN A 37 0.05 15.15 2.33
C ASN A 37 0.30 16.55 1.77
N ILE A 38 -0.55 16.95 0.83
CA ILE A 38 -0.52 18.28 0.19
C ILE A 38 -1.54 19.25 0.77
N GLY A 39 -2.23 18.85 1.85
CA GLY A 39 -3.25 19.64 2.54
C GLY A 39 -2.64 20.72 3.44
N THR A 40 -3.48 21.34 4.27
CA THR A 40 -3.09 22.41 5.20
C THR A 40 -3.09 21.97 6.66
N ALA A 41 -3.15 20.66 6.91
CA ALA A 41 -3.05 20.04 8.23
C ALA A 41 -2.45 18.64 8.11
N ASP A 42 -1.86 18.14 9.18
CA ASP A 42 -1.37 16.76 9.24
C ASP A 42 -2.53 15.76 9.18
N VAL A 43 -2.28 14.62 8.54
CA VAL A 43 -3.05 13.40 8.84
C VAL A 43 -2.52 12.90 10.17
N ASN A 44 -3.34 12.86 11.21
CA ASN A 44 -2.93 12.43 12.55
C ASN A 44 -3.84 11.30 13.03
N LEU A 45 -3.30 10.09 13.08
CA LEU A 45 -4.01 8.91 13.56
C LEU A 45 -3.64 8.63 15.01
N GLY A 46 -2.38 8.84 15.39
CA GLY A 46 -1.89 8.56 16.74
C GLY A 46 -1.40 7.13 16.90
N ASP A 47 -1.47 6.59 18.12
CA ASP A 47 -0.92 5.26 18.42
C ASP A 47 -1.91 4.15 18.04
N PRO A 48 -1.60 3.27 17.07
CA PRO A 48 -2.47 2.17 16.69
C PRO A 48 -2.73 1.17 17.83
N ASN A 49 -1.84 1.07 18.82
CA ASN A 49 -2.12 0.27 20.01
C ASN A 49 -3.34 0.79 20.77
N ALA A 50 -3.55 2.11 20.82
CA ALA A 50 -4.69 2.72 21.48
C ALA A 50 -6.00 2.43 20.73
N HIS A 51 -5.97 2.48 19.39
CA HIS A 51 -7.11 2.14 18.54
C HIS A 51 -7.53 0.68 18.68
N VAL A 52 -6.56 -0.23 18.66
CA VAL A 52 -6.82 -1.67 18.86
C VAL A 52 -7.32 -1.96 20.27
N ALA A 53 -6.76 -1.31 21.30
CA ALA A 53 -7.26 -1.43 22.67
C ALA A 53 -8.69 -0.88 22.82
N ALA A 54 -9.05 0.17 22.07
CA ALA A 54 -10.40 0.73 22.02
C ALA A 54 -11.36 -0.11 21.15
N ASN A 55 -10.83 -1.05 20.35
CA ASN A 55 -11.58 -1.86 19.39
C ASN A 55 -12.46 -1.00 18.47
N ASP A 56 -11.90 0.10 17.96
CA ASP A 56 -12.62 1.04 17.09
C ASP A 56 -12.63 0.65 15.60
N GLY A 57 -11.93 -0.43 15.27
CA GLY A 57 -11.90 -1.01 13.93
C GLY A 57 -11.02 -0.25 12.92
N LEU A 58 -10.22 0.74 13.35
CA LEU A 58 -9.36 1.50 12.43
C LEU A 58 -8.20 0.66 11.88
N TYR A 59 -7.71 -0.26 12.69
CA TYR A 59 -6.58 -1.12 12.37
C TYR A 59 -6.97 -2.60 12.38
N GLU A 60 -6.33 -3.38 11.53
CA GLU A 60 -6.28 -4.84 11.64
C GLU A 60 -4.87 -5.32 11.95
N TYR A 61 -4.77 -6.47 12.63
CA TYR A 61 -3.49 -7.00 13.03
C TYR A 61 -2.94 -7.95 11.97
N ALA A 62 -1.75 -7.64 11.48
CA ALA A 62 -1.00 -8.51 10.57
C ALA A 62 -0.13 -9.47 11.38
N THR A 63 -0.47 -10.76 11.32
CA THR A 63 0.10 -11.76 12.23
C THR A 63 1.54 -12.12 11.91
N CYS A 64 2.01 -11.95 10.67
CA CYS A 64 3.31 -12.45 10.29
C CYS A 64 4.46 -11.54 10.76
N HIS A 65 4.25 -10.22 10.80
CA HIS A 65 5.29 -9.24 11.24
C HIS A 65 4.86 -8.30 12.36
N ARG A 66 3.71 -8.58 12.97
CA ARG A 66 3.30 -7.95 14.24
C ARG A 66 3.17 -6.44 14.13
N HIS A 67 2.60 -5.94 13.05
CA HIS A 67 2.27 -4.53 12.90
C HIS A 67 0.81 -4.35 12.52
N PHE A 68 0.34 -3.12 12.67
CA PHE A 68 -1.05 -2.78 12.41
C PHE A 68 -1.24 -2.30 10.98
N HIS A 69 -2.22 -2.87 10.29
CA HIS A 69 -2.66 -2.47 8.97
C HIS A 69 -3.81 -1.48 9.11
N PHE A 70 -3.63 -0.26 8.64
CA PHE A 70 -4.72 0.70 8.53
C PHE A 70 -5.71 0.21 7.47
N ARG A 71 -6.99 0.10 7.87
CA ARG A 71 -8.04 -0.33 6.95
C ARG A 71 -8.42 0.80 5.99
N HIS A 72 -8.63 0.45 4.73
CA HIS A 72 -9.04 1.40 3.68
C HIS A 72 -8.07 2.57 3.45
N TYR A 73 -6.75 2.35 3.58
CA TYR A 73 -5.78 3.39 3.21
C TYR A 73 -5.68 3.59 1.70
N ALA A 74 -5.48 2.51 0.94
CA ALA A 74 -5.35 2.59 -0.51
C ALA A 74 -5.83 1.30 -1.22
N LEU A 75 -6.34 1.47 -2.44
CA LEU A 75 -6.61 0.38 -3.38
C LEU A 75 -5.55 0.38 -4.47
N TYR A 76 -4.92 -0.77 -4.66
CA TYR A 76 -3.94 -1.02 -5.70
C TYR A 76 -4.54 -1.99 -6.73
N GLU A 77 -4.79 -1.46 -7.93
CA GLU A 77 -5.51 -2.15 -8.99
C GLU A 77 -4.64 -2.25 -10.24
N LEU A 78 -4.63 -3.43 -10.87
CA LEU A 78 -4.12 -3.62 -12.23
C LEU A 78 -5.34 -3.86 -13.11
N ILE A 79 -5.52 -3.05 -14.14
CA ILE A 79 -6.74 -3.00 -14.94
C ILE A 79 -6.40 -3.33 -16.39
N ASP A 80 -7.12 -4.30 -16.95
CA ASP A 80 -7.14 -4.54 -18.39
C ASP A 80 -8.06 -3.49 -19.05
N PRO A 81 -7.52 -2.56 -19.86
CA PRO A 81 -8.33 -1.54 -20.50
C PRO A 81 -9.28 -2.10 -21.59
N ALA A 82 -9.02 -3.31 -22.11
CA ALA A 82 -9.86 -3.92 -23.12
C ALA A 82 -11.11 -4.57 -22.52
N THR A 83 -11.01 -5.18 -21.34
CA THR A 83 -12.11 -5.92 -20.70
C THR A 83 -12.68 -5.23 -19.46
N GLY A 84 -11.93 -4.31 -18.85
CA GLY A 84 -12.24 -3.73 -17.55
C GLY A 84 -12.01 -4.67 -16.36
N TYR A 85 -11.39 -5.83 -16.58
CA TYR A 85 -11.06 -6.75 -15.49
C TYR A 85 -10.00 -6.14 -14.57
N VAL A 86 -10.14 -6.38 -13.26
CA VAL A 86 -9.26 -5.83 -12.22
C VAL A 86 -8.61 -6.94 -11.41
N TRP A 87 -7.28 -6.93 -11.36
CA TRP A 87 -6.48 -7.71 -10.42
C TRP A 87 -6.10 -6.84 -9.22
N ARG A 88 -6.00 -7.48 -8.05
CA ARG A 88 -5.58 -6.84 -6.80
C ARG A 88 -4.10 -7.10 -6.55
N ALA A 89 -3.42 -6.13 -5.93
CA ALA A 89 -2.07 -6.35 -5.43
C ALA A 89 -2.07 -7.27 -4.20
N ALA A 90 -0.91 -7.87 -3.91
CA ALA A 90 -0.68 -8.68 -2.71
C ALA A 90 -0.62 -7.84 -1.41
N LYS A 91 -0.61 -6.50 -1.50
CA LYS A 91 -0.50 -5.60 -0.35
C LYS A 91 -1.77 -5.68 0.48
N ARG A 92 -1.65 -6.15 1.73
CA ARG A 92 -2.78 -6.32 2.66
C ARG A 92 -3.03 -5.13 3.58
N GLY A 93 -2.01 -4.34 3.89
CA GLY A 93 -2.25 -3.13 4.64
C GLY A 93 -1.04 -2.24 4.81
N PHE A 94 -1.28 -1.15 5.54
CA PHE A 94 -0.47 0.04 5.48
C PHE A 94 -0.30 0.66 6.86
N CYS A 95 0.92 1.07 7.15
CA CYS A 95 1.24 2.09 8.13
C CYS A 95 1.34 3.46 7.45
N MET A 96 1.02 4.54 8.16
CA MET A 96 1.26 5.90 7.68
C MET A 96 2.37 6.57 8.49
N ILE A 97 3.49 6.88 7.84
CA ILE A 97 4.63 7.58 8.44
C ILE A 97 5.30 8.53 7.43
N ASP A 98 6.08 9.48 7.96
CA ASP A 98 6.83 10.48 7.20
C ASP A 98 8.13 9.89 6.63
N ILE A 99 8.05 9.34 5.41
CA ILE A 99 9.18 8.72 4.71
C ILE A 99 10.00 9.75 3.93
N GLU A 100 9.35 10.53 3.08
CA GLU A 100 10.00 11.45 2.13
C GLU A 100 9.35 12.82 2.14
N LYS A 101 10.15 13.87 1.92
CA LYS A 101 9.62 15.22 1.76
C LYS A 101 9.00 15.38 0.36
N TYR A 102 7.75 15.83 0.30
CA TYR A 102 7.08 16.19 -0.94
C TYR A 102 7.58 17.56 -1.43
N GLN A 103 8.62 17.53 -2.26
CA GLN A 103 9.34 18.72 -2.74
C GLN A 103 8.45 19.84 -3.32
N PRO A 104 7.34 19.55 -4.05
CA PRO A 104 6.47 20.58 -4.59
C PRO A 104 5.61 21.33 -3.55
N TYR A 105 5.62 20.94 -2.27
CA TYR A 105 4.75 21.55 -1.25
C TYR A 105 5.10 23.04 -1.03
N PRO A 106 4.14 23.97 -1.18
CA PRO A 106 4.40 25.41 -1.09
C PRO A 106 4.48 25.95 0.34
N GLY A 107 4.26 25.11 1.36
CA GLY A 107 4.29 25.51 2.76
C GLY A 107 5.71 25.70 3.33
N PRO A 108 5.84 25.86 4.66
CA PRO A 108 7.13 26.06 5.31
C PRO A 108 8.12 24.97 4.90
N SER A 109 9.34 25.37 4.53
CA SER A 109 10.39 24.43 4.11
C SER A 109 11.02 23.66 5.26
N ASN A 110 10.44 23.71 6.47
CA ASN A 110 10.93 22.89 7.58
C ASN A 110 10.85 21.41 7.19
N ASN A 111 11.76 20.63 7.77
CA ASN A 111 11.85 19.19 7.54
C ASN A 111 11.32 18.46 8.78
N ASP A 112 10.31 19.06 9.42
CA ASP A 112 9.73 18.54 10.64
C ASP A 112 8.81 17.39 10.25
N ARG A 113 9.16 16.19 10.70
CA ARG A 113 8.37 14.98 10.57
C ARG A 113 7.96 14.50 11.96
N ASN A 114 6.69 14.18 12.12
CA ASN A 114 6.07 13.89 13.42
C ASN A 114 5.70 12.41 13.55
N TYR A 115 5.51 11.71 12.43
CA TYR A 115 4.97 10.36 12.38
C TYR A 115 6.05 9.39 11.91
N LEU A 116 6.72 8.71 12.84
CA LEU A 116 7.94 7.93 12.56
C LEU A 116 7.85 6.46 12.93
N SER A 117 6.74 6.04 13.53
CA SER A 117 6.59 4.70 14.08
C SER A 117 5.22 4.15 13.76
N CYS A 118 5.23 2.99 13.12
CA CYS A 118 4.04 2.20 12.84
C CYS A 118 3.43 1.59 14.11
N GLY A 119 4.19 1.51 15.20
CA GLY A 119 3.79 0.80 16.41
C GLY A 119 3.64 -0.71 16.21
N ALA A 120 3.64 -1.45 17.31
CA ALA A 120 3.46 -2.89 17.32
C ALA A 120 2.84 -3.33 18.66
N PRO A 121 1.96 -4.34 18.68
CA PRO A 121 1.45 -4.88 19.94
C PRO A 121 2.53 -5.65 20.70
N ALA A 122 2.31 -5.79 22.00
CA ALA A 122 3.11 -6.66 22.84
C ALA A 122 2.96 -8.14 22.43
N THR A 123 4.00 -8.93 22.67
CA THR A 123 3.96 -10.39 22.60
C THR A 123 4.25 -11.00 23.96
N ALA A 124 4.30 -12.34 24.02
CA ALA A 124 4.71 -13.07 25.21
C ALA A 124 6.15 -12.72 25.65
N THR A 125 7.01 -12.27 24.74
CA THR A 125 8.45 -12.04 25.01
C THR A 125 8.90 -10.60 24.80
N GLU A 126 8.08 -9.73 24.20
CA GLU A 126 8.46 -8.36 23.88
C GLU A 126 7.34 -7.36 24.22
N PRO A 127 7.66 -6.16 24.74
CA PRO A 127 6.67 -5.14 25.02
C PRO A 127 6.07 -4.56 23.74
N ALA A 128 4.94 -3.86 23.87
CA ALA A 128 4.38 -3.08 22.77
C ALA A 128 5.33 -1.94 22.39
N ILE A 129 5.40 -1.64 21.09
CA ILE A 129 6.11 -0.47 20.55
C ILE A 129 5.05 0.63 20.35
N PRO A 130 5.17 1.77 21.04
CA PRO A 130 4.29 2.92 20.79
C PRO A 130 4.42 3.40 19.34
N GLY A 131 3.29 3.61 18.68
CA GLY A 131 3.24 4.28 17.39
C GLY A 131 3.05 5.78 17.51
N ASN A 132 3.07 6.44 16.36
CA ASN A 132 2.43 7.72 16.12
C ASN A 132 2.24 7.80 14.60
N GLN A 133 1.16 7.21 14.11
CA GLN A 133 0.89 7.14 12.68
C GLN A 133 0.19 8.39 12.18
N GLY A 134 0.51 8.77 10.95
CA GLY A 134 0.07 9.99 10.31
C GLY A 134 1.00 10.41 9.16
N ILE A 135 0.69 11.53 8.53
CA ILE A 135 1.51 12.13 7.48
C ILE A 135 1.53 13.64 7.72
N SER A 136 2.71 14.17 8.04
CA SER A 136 2.92 15.60 8.22
C SER A 136 2.65 16.37 6.93
N MET A 137 2.16 17.60 7.04
CA MET A 137 2.05 18.50 5.88
C MET A 137 3.37 18.59 5.11
N GLY A 138 3.33 18.38 3.79
CA GLY A 138 4.52 18.42 2.94
C GLY A 138 5.42 17.19 3.04
N TRP A 139 5.01 16.15 3.75
CA TRP A 139 5.63 14.82 3.73
C TRP A 139 4.79 13.83 2.94
N ALA A 140 5.43 12.74 2.55
CA ALA A 140 4.82 11.63 1.88
C ALA A 140 5.17 10.33 2.60
N ASP A 141 4.16 9.49 2.69
CA ASP A 141 4.31 8.10 3.02
C ASP A 141 4.62 7.34 1.71
N THR A 142 5.80 6.73 1.64
CA THR A 142 6.31 6.10 0.41
C THR A 142 6.52 4.61 0.62
N TYR A 143 5.72 3.82 -0.08
CA TYR A 143 5.85 2.37 -0.20
C TYR A 143 6.73 2.03 -1.39
N VAL A 144 8.00 1.71 -1.12
CA VAL A 144 8.96 1.34 -2.16
C VAL A 144 8.72 -0.07 -2.71
N TRP A 145 9.07 -0.29 -3.98
CA TRP A 145 8.83 -1.52 -4.73
C TRP A 145 9.41 -2.80 -4.09
N GLN A 146 10.39 -2.66 -3.18
CA GLN A 146 10.97 -3.79 -2.47
C GLN A 146 10.09 -4.34 -1.34
N LEU A 147 9.13 -3.56 -0.83
CA LEU A 147 8.36 -3.93 0.35
C LEU A 147 7.52 -5.19 0.11
N GLY A 148 7.33 -5.96 1.18
CA GLY A 148 6.43 -7.11 1.20
C GLY A 148 5.02 -6.73 0.73
N GLY A 149 4.47 -7.56 -0.15
CA GLY A 149 3.15 -7.36 -0.76
C GLY A 149 3.09 -6.23 -1.80
N GLN A 150 4.15 -5.47 -2.03
CA GLN A 150 4.18 -4.36 -2.98
C GLN A 150 4.33 -4.83 -4.44
N TYR A 151 3.42 -5.72 -4.86
CA TYR A 151 3.41 -6.33 -6.17
C TYR A 151 2.04 -6.93 -6.55
N PHE A 152 1.84 -7.17 -7.84
CA PHE A 152 0.82 -8.07 -8.38
C PHE A 152 1.46 -9.41 -8.76
N VAL A 153 0.79 -10.53 -8.48
CA VAL A 153 1.17 -11.86 -8.97
C VAL A 153 0.51 -12.07 -10.33
N LEU A 154 1.30 -12.31 -11.37
CA LEU A 154 0.81 -12.33 -12.76
C LEU A 154 0.47 -13.74 -13.26
N ASP A 155 0.92 -14.77 -12.57
CA ASP A 155 0.78 -16.17 -13.00
C ASP A 155 -0.33 -16.95 -12.29
N GLY A 156 -1.14 -16.26 -11.47
CA GLY A 156 -2.24 -16.87 -10.71
C GLY A 156 -1.80 -17.67 -9.48
N GLY A 157 -0.54 -17.57 -9.06
CA GLY A 157 -0.04 -18.17 -7.82
C GLY A 157 -0.75 -17.68 -6.54
N ASP A 158 -1.53 -16.61 -6.64
CA ASP A 158 -2.36 -16.00 -5.59
C ASP A 158 -3.87 -16.30 -5.75
N HIS A 159 -4.22 -17.28 -6.59
CA HIS A 159 -5.59 -17.67 -6.92
C HIS A 159 -6.42 -16.64 -7.69
N GLN A 160 -5.80 -15.58 -8.22
CA GLN A 160 -6.42 -14.74 -9.25
C GLN A 160 -6.23 -15.38 -10.65
N PRO A 161 -7.03 -15.01 -11.66
CA PRO A 161 -6.76 -15.39 -13.05
C PRO A 161 -5.36 -14.93 -13.47
N VAL A 162 -4.71 -15.71 -14.33
CA VAL A 162 -3.44 -15.32 -14.96
C VAL A 162 -3.61 -13.98 -15.67
N VAL A 163 -2.62 -13.10 -15.56
CA VAL A 163 -2.52 -11.82 -16.28
C VAL A 163 -1.83 -12.08 -17.61
N PRO A 164 -2.52 -12.00 -18.77
CA PRO A 164 -1.87 -12.18 -20.06
C PRO A 164 -0.88 -11.05 -20.38
N PRO A 165 0.06 -11.26 -21.31
CA PRO A 165 0.90 -10.19 -21.83
C PRO A 165 0.04 -9.12 -22.52
N GLY A 166 0.41 -7.85 -22.37
CA GLY A 166 -0.38 -6.75 -22.95
C GLY A 166 -0.17 -5.41 -22.25
N THR A 167 -0.99 -4.45 -22.65
CA THR A 167 -1.01 -3.10 -22.08
C THR A 167 -2.06 -3.03 -20.97
N TYR A 168 -1.65 -2.50 -19.81
CA TYR A 168 -2.48 -2.41 -18.61
C TYR A 168 -2.39 -1.03 -17.97
N ILE A 169 -3.35 -0.74 -17.09
CA ILE A 169 -3.33 0.45 -16.23
C ILE A 169 -3.05 -0.01 -14.79
N ILE A 170 -2.01 0.52 -14.16
CA ILE A 170 -1.92 0.50 -12.70
C ILE A 170 -2.72 1.70 -12.20
N ARG A 171 -3.76 1.45 -11.42
CA ARG A 171 -4.54 2.49 -10.72
C ARG A 171 -4.31 2.38 -9.22
N ILE A 172 -3.98 3.52 -8.62
CA ILE A 172 -3.88 3.69 -7.19
C ILE A 172 -4.97 4.65 -6.75
N THR A 173 -5.81 4.23 -5.81
CA THR A 173 -6.82 5.08 -5.17
C THR A 173 -6.51 5.19 -3.68
N VAL A 174 -6.10 6.36 -3.21
CA VAL A 174 -5.85 6.64 -1.79
C VAL A 174 -7.16 7.05 -1.11
N ASN A 175 -7.38 6.64 0.13
CA ASN A 175 -8.59 6.89 0.92
C ASN A 175 -9.87 6.69 0.07
N PRO A 176 -10.05 5.48 -0.49
CA PRO A 176 -11.09 5.18 -1.47
C PRO A 176 -12.50 5.48 -0.92
N PRO A 177 -13.42 5.94 -1.78
CA PRO A 177 -14.82 6.11 -1.40
C PRO A 177 -15.47 4.76 -1.12
N PHE A 178 -16.33 4.70 -0.10
CA PHE A 178 -17.17 3.54 0.18
C PHE A 178 -18.61 3.94 0.54
N THR A 179 -19.54 2.99 0.41
CA THR A 179 -20.90 3.15 0.94
C THR A 179 -20.95 2.44 2.28
N ALA A 180 -21.11 3.20 3.37
CA ALA A 180 -21.20 2.63 4.71
C ALA A 180 -22.41 1.69 4.83
N ALA A 181 -22.20 0.47 5.33
CA ALA A 181 -23.29 -0.41 5.69
C ALA A 181 -24.03 0.10 6.94
N ALA A 182 -25.19 -0.48 7.24
CA ALA A 182 -25.97 -0.09 8.42
C ALA A 182 -25.15 -0.32 9.71
N GLY A 183 -24.86 0.76 10.44
CA GLY A 183 -24.07 0.71 11.66
C GLY A 183 -22.55 0.87 11.47
N GLU A 184 -22.07 0.96 10.23
CA GLU A 184 -20.67 1.29 9.95
C GLU A 184 -20.43 2.80 10.02
N PRO A 185 -19.27 3.24 10.54
CA PRO A 185 -18.93 4.66 10.60
C PRO A 185 -18.76 5.24 9.19
N CYS A 186 -19.16 6.51 9.04
CA CYS A 186 -18.88 7.35 7.87
C CYS A 186 -18.14 8.61 8.33
N PRO A 187 -16.83 8.50 8.64
CA PRO A 187 -16.09 9.57 9.33
C PRO A 187 -16.07 10.88 8.54
N ALA A 188 -15.90 10.77 7.22
CA ALA A 188 -15.99 11.88 6.29
C ALA A 188 -16.86 11.51 5.10
N LYS A 189 -17.51 12.51 4.51
CA LYS A 189 -18.45 12.32 3.38
C LYS A 189 -18.14 13.31 2.27
N ASP A 190 -18.01 12.82 1.04
CA ASP A 190 -17.76 13.66 -0.13
C ASP A 190 -19.05 14.33 -0.66
N SER A 191 -18.91 15.14 -1.70
CA SER A 191 -20.03 15.84 -2.35
C SER A 191 -20.98 14.90 -3.12
N ASN A 192 -20.53 13.70 -3.48
CA ASN A 192 -21.34 12.67 -4.16
C ASN A 192 -22.08 11.77 -3.16
N GLY A 193 -21.78 11.90 -1.87
CA GLY A 193 -22.40 11.17 -0.79
C GLY A 193 -21.69 9.87 -0.40
N PHE A 194 -20.49 9.61 -0.91
CA PHE A 194 -19.63 8.51 -0.48
C PHE A 194 -18.93 8.83 0.83
N CYS A 195 -18.69 7.80 1.63
CA CYS A 195 -17.91 7.88 2.85
C CYS A 195 -16.43 7.69 2.55
N HIS A 196 -15.59 8.34 3.35
CA HIS A 196 -14.14 8.20 3.35
C HIS A 196 -13.67 7.98 4.77
N GLN A 197 -12.60 7.20 4.93
CA GLN A 197 -12.04 6.90 6.24
C GLN A 197 -11.39 8.14 6.86
N LEU A 198 -10.75 8.97 6.02
CA LEU A 198 -10.07 10.19 6.44
C LEU A 198 -10.74 11.45 5.87
N PRO A 199 -10.85 12.54 6.66
CA PRO A 199 -11.24 13.84 6.14
C PRO A 199 -10.10 14.43 5.29
N GLU A 200 -10.42 14.86 4.08
CA GLU A 200 -9.49 15.56 3.18
C GLU A 200 -10.12 16.84 2.63
N SER A 201 -9.28 17.82 2.29
CA SER A 201 -9.75 19.06 1.66
C SER A 201 -10.21 18.87 0.22
N ASN A 202 -9.77 17.79 -0.43
CA ASN A 202 -10.12 17.43 -1.80
C ASN A 202 -10.01 15.91 -1.98
N TYR A 203 -11.10 15.26 -2.39
CA TYR A 203 -11.10 13.83 -2.74
C TYR A 203 -10.90 13.60 -4.25
N GLY A 204 -10.98 14.66 -5.07
CA GLY A 204 -10.92 14.58 -6.53
C GLY A 204 -9.52 14.32 -7.10
N ASN A 205 -8.50 14.27 -6.24
CA ASN A 205 -7.10 14.01 -6.59
C ASN A 205 -6.54 12.74 -5.94
N ASN A 206 -7.42 11.87 -5.45
CA ASN A 206 -7.04 10.65 -4.74
C ASN A 206 -6.70 9.47 -5.68
N ILE A 207 -6.91 9.64 -6.98
CA ILE A 207 -6.68 8.62 -8.00
C ILE A 207 -5.46 9.00 -8.83
N SER A 208 -4.55 8.04 -9.01
CA SER A 208 -3.41 8.13 -9.93
C SER A 208 -3.36 6.90 -10.81
N GLU A 209 -3.07 7.10 -12.10
CA GLU A 209 -3.03 6.04 -13.10
C GLU A 209 -1.77 6.14 -13.94
N ILE A 210 -1.17 4.98 -14.24
CA ILE A 210 -0.12 4.88 -15.25
C ILE A 210 -0.40 3.69 -16.17
N GLN A 211 -0.13 3.89 -17.47
CA GLN A 211 -0.12 2.79 -18.43
C GLN A 211 1.23 2.06 -18.37
N ILE A 212 1.20 0.74 -18.43
CA ILE A 212 2.37 -0.13 -18.49
C ILE A 212 2.20 -1.21 -19.56
N ASP A 213 3.30 -1.80 -19.99
CA ASP A 213 3.30 -2.98 -20.85
C ASP A 213 3.91 -4.17 -20.10
N ILE A 214 3.16 -5.26 -20.02
CA ILE A 214 3.58 -6.54 -19.45
C ILE A 214 4.05 -7.44 -20.60
N PRO A 215 5.34 -7.81 -20.65
CA PRO A 215 5.88 -8.66 -21.71
C PRO A 215 5.48 -10.12 -21.53
N ASP A 216 5.55 -10.90 -22.60
CA ASP A 216 5.32 -12.35 -22.56
C ASP A 216 6.37 -13.10 -21.74
N HIS A 217 7.64 -12.67 -21.85
CA HIS A 217 8.77 -13.29 -21.17
C HIS A 217 9.65 -12.22 -20.52
N PRO A 218 9.31 -11.73 -19.31
CA PRO A 218 10.11 -10.73 -18.62
C PRO A 218 11.46 -11.28 -18.12
N GLY A 219 11.50 -12.57 -17.79
CA GLY A 219 12.67 -13.25 -17.22
C GLY A 219 13.17 -12.60 -15.92
N LYS A 220 14.35 -13.03 -15.46
CA LYS A 220 14.98 -12.52 -14.22
C LYS A 220 15.61 -11.13 -14.35
N GLN A 221 15.88 -10.68 -15.58
CA GLN A 221 16.42 -9.33 -15.84
C GLN A 221 15.31 -8.27 -15.75
N GLY A 222 14.08 -8.66 -16.08
CA GLY A 222 12.91 -7.81 -15.93
C GLY A 222 12.78 -6.71 -16.98
N VAL A 223 11.60 -6.09 -16.96
CA VAL A 223 11.19 -4.98 -17.83
C VAL A 223 10.64 -3.85 -16.98
N GLY A 224 10.83 -2.62 -17.44
CA GLY A 224 10.35 -1.40 -16.79
C GLY A 224 11.46 -0.49 -16.27
N PRO A 225 11.10 0.66 -15.68
CA PRO A 225 12.04 1.66 -15.20
C PRO A 225 13.06 1.14 -14.19
N LEU A 226 12.74 0.08 -13.45
CA LEU A 226 13.59 -0.49 -12.40
C LEU A 226 14.34 -1.77 -12.82
N LYS A 227 14.37 -2.14 -14.11
CA LYS A 227 14.97 -3.42 -14.58
C LYS A 227 16.43 -3.65 -14.18
N ASN A 228 17.19 -2.57 -13.97
CA ASN A 228 18.61 -2.66 -13.59
C ASN A 228 18.81 -2.81 -12.07
N GLN A 229 17.74 -2.84 -11.27
CA GLN A 229 17.82 -3.04 -9.83
C GLN A 229 18.11 -4.49 -9.46
N PRO A 230 18.86 -4.76 -8.38
CA PRO A 230 19.19 -6.12 -7.97
C PRO A 230 17.94 -6.94 -7.63
N GLN A 231 18.10 -8.26 -7.70
CA GLN A 231 17.09 -9.21 -7.22
C GLN A 231 16.89 -9.05 -5.71
N ILE A 232 15.65 -9.19 -5.27
CA ILE A 232 15.31 -9.12 -3.85
C ILE A 232 15.58 -10.48 -3.24
N VAL A 233 16.36 -10.51 -2.17
CA VAL A 233 16.73 -11.76 -1.45
C VAL A 233 16.19 -11.80 -0.01
N SER A 234 15.52 -10.73 0.41
CA SER A 234 14.90 -10.56 1.72
C SER A 234 13.63 -9.74 1.54
N GLU A 235 12.60 -9.99 2.33
CA GLU A 235 11.39 -9.19 2.30
C GLU A 235 11.49 -8.06 3.35
N PRO A 236 11.81 -6.81 2.96
CA PRO A 236 11.66 -5.69 3.86
C PRO A 236 10.18 -5.50 4.17
N ILE A 237 9.91 -5.32 5.45
CA ILE A 237 8.60 -5.07 6.01
C ILE A 237 8.55 -3.60 6.44
N ASP A 238 7.32 -3.05 6.49
CA ASP A 238 7.06 -1.64 6.83
C ASP A 238 7.40 -1.33 8.30
#